data_AF-A0A246WSY7-F1
#
_entry.id   AF-A0A246WSY7-F1
#
_cell.length_a   1.000
_cell.length_b   1.000
_cell.length_c   1.000
_cell.angle_alpha   90.00
_cell.angle_beta   90.00
_cell.angle_gamma   90.00
#
_symmetry.space_group_name_H-M   'P 1'
#
loop_
_entity.id
_entity.type
_entity.pdbx_description
1 polymer ?
#
loop_
_entity_poly.entity_id
_entity_poly.type
_entity_poly.pdbx_seq_one_letter_code
_entity_poly.pdbx_strand_id
1 'polypeptide(L)'
;MSTPRTWLLAASTVLLATACATPEERMAKLQIKQQRLELKTQQLALRNEARGKPQTNAVLDQRAPLENVVKALAACDASLGATVKQFAPDLKPVFPVTVKGEVASIDVPDRKTPGRTAVAPMAAAKVYGLMLSGYYEESTEINGTLQKMAWGFTTPAGADQVASVLGAAIPNFKRVSKEVSGTYTRMEIFDRGGWHRTSRFDHYRAQPNILGERTLVIEASRDPAFPGTRVGCVVRGFQTEQFQDTLRPELD
;
A
#
# COMPACT_ATOMS: atom_id res chain seq x y z
N MET A 1 25.49 51.62 34.24
CA MET A 1 25.64 50.17 33.98
C MET A 1 25.29 49.41 35.25
N SER A 2 24.16 48.70 35.29
CA SER A 2 23.92 47.61 36.26
C SER A 2 22.66 46.87 35.85
N THR A 3 22.83 45.68 35.28
CA THR A 3 21.79 44.68 35.01
C THR A 3 22.28 43.31 35.48
N PRO A 4 21.36 42.40 35.84
CA PRO A 4 21.47 41.68 37.10
C PRO A 4 22.03 40.26 37.00
N ARG A 5 22.72 39.88 38.08
CA ARG A 5 23.36 38.59 38.41
C ARG A 5 22.41 37.38 38.56
N THR A 6 21.15 37.47 38.14
CA THR A 6 20.12 36.45 38.42
C THR A 6 20.14 35.23 37.48
N TRP A 7 20.77 35.33 36.31
CA TRP A 7 20.83 34.21 35.35
C TRP A 7 21.87 33.13 35.69
N LEU A 8 22.89 33.46 36.49
CA LEU A 8 23.95 32.51 36.85
C LEU A 8 23.54 31.51 37.95
N LEU A 9 22.49 31.80 38.71
CA LEU A 9 22.00 30.91 39.77
C LEU A 9 21.10 29.79 39.25
N ALA A 10 20.35 30.01 38.16
CA ALA A 10 19.48 28.99 37.57
C ALA A 10 20.25 27.93 36.76
N ALA A 11 21.37 28.30 36.13
CA ALA A 11 22.23 27.35 35.43
C ALA A 11 23.02 26.45 36.41
N SER A 12 23.31 26.96 37.61
CA SER A 12 24.07 26.24 38.63
C SER A 12 23.26 25.13 39.31
N THR A 13 21.94 25.31 39.49
CA THR A 13 21.08 24.30 40.14
C THR A 13 20.77 23.09 39.25
N VAL A 14 20.74 23.24 37.92
CA VAL A 14 20.58 22.11 36.99
C VAL A 14 21.86 21.26 36.89
N LEU A 15 23.04 21.87 37.03
CA LEU A 15 24.32 21.17 37.06
C LEU A 15 24.57 20.44 38.40
N LEU A 16 24.10 20.98 39.52
CA LEU A 16 24.24 20.34 40.85
C LEU A 16 23.28 19.17 41.08
N ALA A 17 22.11 19.13 40.42
CA ALA A 17 21.18 18.00 40.53
C ALA A 17 21.58 16.76 39.72
N THR A 18 22.56 16.88 38.81
CA THR A 18 23.09 15.73 38.05
C THR A 18 24.37 15.16 38.65
N ALA A 19 25.01 15.88 39.60
CA ALA A 19 26.21 15.43 40.29
C ALA A 19 25.94 14.45 41.45
N CYS A 20 24.71 14.42 42.00
CA CYS A 20 24.35 13.62 43.16
C CYS A 20 23.49 12.38 42.86
N ALA A 21 23.52 11.85 41.62
CA ALA A 21 22.93 10.54 41.38
C ALA A 21 23.84 9.47 42.01
N THR A 22 23.31 8.74 43.00
CA THR A 22 24.03 7.64 43.64
C THR A 22 24.44 6.60 42.59
N PRO A 23 25.49 5.79 42.83
CA PRO A 23 25.87 4.70 41.94
C PRO A 23 24.68 3.79 41.59
N GLU A 24 23.77 3.57 42.54
CA GLU A 24 22.53 2.81 42.36
C GLU A 24 21.57 3.47 41.38
N GLU A 25 21.33 4.78 41.48
CA GLU A 25 20.47 5.51 40.54
C GLU A 25 21.02 5.54 39.11
N ARG A 26 22.35 5.58 38.96
CA ARG A 26 23.01 5.50 37.65
C ARG A 26 22.85 4.11 37.03
N MET A 27 23.00 3.07 37.84
CA MET A 27 22.79 1.68 37.41
C MET A 27 21.32 1.42 37.03
N ALA A 28 20.37 1.91 37.82
CA ALA A 28 18.94 1.82 37.51
C ALA A 28 18.58 2.53 36.19
N LYS A 29 19.13 3.73 35.95
CA LYS A 29 18.94 4.44 34.67
C LYS A 29 19.54 3.69 33.47
N LEU A 30 20.70 3.04 33.65
CA LEU A 30 21.32 2.22 32.61
C LEU A 30 20.48 0.97 32.31
N GLN A 31 19.98 0.28 33.33
CA GLN A 31 19.08 -0.87 33.17
C GLN A 31 17.80 -0.50 32.42
N ILE A 32 17.14 0.61 32.79
CA ILE A 32 15.96 1.11 32.08
C ILE A 32 16.28 1.44 30.62
N LYS A 33 17.45 2.03 30.35
CA LYS A 33 17.88 2.34 28.99
C LYS A 33 18.12 1.06 28.16
N GLN A 34 18.72 0.03 28.75
CA GLN A 34 18.93 -1.27 28.12
C GLN A 34 17.60 -1.96 27.82
N GLN A 35 16.68 -2.04 28.80
CA GLN A 35 15.34 -2.60 28.60
C GLN A 35 14.56 -1.87 27.49
N ARG A 36 14.65 -0.54 27.43
CA ARG A 36 14.02 0.23 26.33
C ARG A 36 14.64 -0.08 24.97
N LEU A 37 15.95 -0.34 24.93
CA LEU A 37 16.64 -0.69 23.69
C LEU A 37 16.22 -2.08 23.23
N GLU A 38 16.14 -3.03 24.15
CA GLU A 38 15.66 -4.41 23.92
C GLU A 38 14.20 -4.43 23.46
N LEU A 39 13.33 -3.65 24.09
CA LEU A 39 11.93 -3.51 23.63
C LEU A 39 11.86 -2.94 22.22
N LYS A 40 12.69 -1.95 21.89
CA LYS A 40 12.75 -1.40 20.53
C LYS A 40 13.28 -2.42 19.52
N THR A 41 14.31 -3.20 19.86
CA THR A 41 14.83 -4.24 18.96
C THR A 41 13.85 -5.38 18.78
N GLN A 42 13.15 -5.81 19.83
CA GLN A 42 12.05 -6.77 19.74
C GLN A 42 10.91 -6.25 18.87
N GLN A 43 10.47 -5.00 19.06
CA GLN A 43 9.44 -4.40 18.21
C GLN A 43 9.88 -4.29 16.75
N LEU A 44 11.15 -3.98 16.49
CA LEU A 44 11.71 -3.96 15.12
C LEU A 44 11.74 -5.36 14.52
N ALA A 45 12.12 -6.38 15.29
CA ALA A 45 12.13 -7.77 14.85
C ALA A 45 10.73 -8.26 14.49
N LEU A 46 9.75 -8.05 15.37
CA LEU A 46 8.34 -8.38 15.13
C LEU A 46 7.79 -7.64 13.89
N ARG A 47 8.16 -6.37 13.71
CA ARG A 47 7.76 -5.58 12.53
C ARG A 47 8.40 -6.11 11.24
N ASN A 48 9.65 -6.57 11.30
CA ASN A 48 10.33 -7.15 10.15
C ASN A 48 9.76 -8.53 9.81
N GLU A 49 9.43 -9.35 10.82
CA GLU A 49 8.76 -10.64 10.61
C GLU A 49 7.36 -10.46 10.01
N ALA A 50 6.59 -9.48 10.50
CA ALA A 50 5.27 -9.15 9.95
C ALA A 50 5.34 -8.59 8.52
N ARG A 51 6.42 -7.90 8.14
CA ARG A 51 6.63 -7.40 6.77
C ARG A 51 6.87 -8.51 5.75
N GLY A 52 7.34 -9.69 6.19
CA GLY A 52 7.61 -10.83 5.32
C GLY A 52 6.41 -11.74 5.07
N LYS A 53 5.33 -11.64 5.87
CA LYS A 53 4.14 -12.47 5.72
C LYS A 53 3.10 -11.77 4.83
N PRO A 54 2.47 -12.47 3.86
CA PRO A 54 1.40 -11.90 3.07
C PRO A 54 0.26 -11.44 3.99
N GLN A 55 -0.13 -10.17 3.88
CA GLN A 55 -1.21 -9.63 4.68
C GLN A 55 -2.54 -10.08 4.08
N THR A 56 -3.15 -11.10 4.69
CA THR A 56 -4.42 -11.68 4.26
C THR A 56 -5.62 -11.14 5.03
N ASN A 57 -5.39 -10.22 5.99
CA ASN A 57 -6.47 -9.65 6.80
C ASN A 57 -7.20 -8.55 6.03
N ALA A 58 -8.54 -8.54 6.15
CA ALA A 58 -9.37 -7.49 5.60
C ALA A 58 -9.07 -6.11 6.23
N VAL A 59 -9.19 -5.06 5.42
CA VAL A 59 -9.09 -3.65 5.86
C VAL A 59 -10.48 -3.16 6.26
N LEU A 60 -10.64 -2.63 7.48
CA LEU A 60 -11.95 -2.30 8.07
C LEU A 60 -12.04 -0.92 8.72
N ASP A 61 -11.08 -0.04 8.45
CA ASP A 61 -10.94 1.22 9.16
C ASP A 61 -11.48 2.44 8.39
N GLN A 62 -12.16 2.22 7.26
CA GLN A 62 -12.92 3.23 6.53
C GLN A 62 -14.42 3.10 6.81
N ARG A 63 -15.16 4.20 6.60
CA ARG A 63 -16.59 4.26 6.91
C ARG A 63 -17.43 3.50 5.89
N ALA A 64 -17.11 3.61 4.59
CA ALA A 64 -17.86 2.94 3.54
C ALA A 64 -17.17 1.62 3.09
N PRO A 65 -17.95 0.58 2.73
CA PRO A 65 -17.41 -0.67 2.20
C PRO A 65 -16.43 -0.48 1.03
N LEU A 66 -16.80 0.35 0.05
CA LEU A 66 -15.97 0.57 -1.14
C LEU A 66 -14.70 1.40 -0.84
N GLU A 67 -14.74 2.26 0.17
CA GLU A 67 -13.54 2.98 0.65
C GLU A 67 -12.53 2.00 1.29
N ASN A 68 -13.01 0.99 2.04
CA ASN A 68 -12.16 -0.06 2.57
C ASN A 68 -11.51 -0.87 1.44
N VAL A 69 -12.26 -1.21 0.38
CA VAL A 69 -11.73 -1.92 -0.80
C VAL A 69 -10.66 -1.10 -1.52
N VAL A 70 -10.91 0.19 -1.78
CA VAL A 70 -9.91 1.08 -2.42
C VAL A 70 -8.69 1.29 -1.52
N LYS A 71 -8.87 1.31 -0.20
CA LYS A 71 -7.74 1.34 0.72
C LYS A 71 -6.91 0.05 0.70
N ALA A 72 -7.56 -1.11 0.65
CA ALA A 72 -6.89 -2.41 0.51
C ALA A 72 -6.13 -2.50 -0.81
N LEU A 73 -6.72 -2.01 -1.91
CA LEU A 73 -6.05 -1.92 -3.21
C LEU A 73 -4.70 -1.19 -3.12
N ALA A 74 -4.59 -0.15 -2.28
CA ALA A 74 -3.36 0.61 -2.12
C ALA A 74 -2.18 -0.21 -1.55
N ALA A 75 -2.40 -1.41 -1.00
CA ALA A 75 -1.35 -2.30 -0.52
C ALA A 75 -0.75 -3.17 -1.65
N CYS A 76 -1.49 -3.39 -2.74
CA CYS A 76 -1.11 -4.29 -3.82
C CYS A 76 -0.79 -5.71 -3.33
N ASP A 77 -1.65 -6.27 -2.48
CA ASP A 77 -1.51 -7.61 -1.92
C ASP A 77 -2.87 -8.29 -1.67
N ALA A 78 -2.82 -9.52 -1.12
CA ALA A 78 -3.98 -10.37 -0.83
C ALA A 78 -5.03 -9.72 0.09
N SER A 79 -4.73 -8.62 0.79
CA SER A 79 -5.71 -7.93 1.62
C SER A 79 -6.89 -7.41 0.81
N LEU A 80 -6.73 -7.18 -0.50
CA LEU A 80 -7.83 -6.82 -1.39
C LEU A 80 -8.91 -7.90 -1.40
N GLY A 81 -8.56 -9.14 -1.72
CA GLY A 81 -9.53 -10.25 -1.81
C GLY A 81 -10.23 -10.53 -0.49
N ALA A 82 -9.49 -10.44 0.62
CA ALA A 82 -10.07 -10.56 1.96
C ALA A 82 -11.04 -9.41 2.29
N THR A 83 -10.72 -8.19 1.87
CA THR A 83 -11.59 -7.02 2.07
C THR A 83 -12.84 -7.10 1.20
N VAL A 84 -12.72 -7.53 -0.06
CA VAL A 84 -13.87 -7.77 -0.95
C VAL A 84 -14.78 -8.84 -0.34
N LYS A 85 -14.21 -9.90 0.23
CA LYS A 85 -14.97 -10.96 0.92
C LYS A 85 -15.77 -10.41 2.10
N GLN A 86 -15.11 -9.63 2.96
CA GLN A 86 -15.74 -9.06 4.14
C GLN A 86 -16.94 -8.15 3.81
N PHE A 87 -16.87 -7.43 2.68
CA PHE A 87 -17.91 -6.52 2.23
C PHE A 87 -18.74 -7.07 1.05
N ALA A 88 -18.67 -8.37 0.76
CA ALA A 88 -19.35 -8.96 -0.38
C ALA A 88 -20.87 -8.65 -0.44
N PRO A 89 -21.63 -8.65 0.69
CA PRO A 89 -23.06 -8.28 0.66
C PRO A 89 -23.30 -6.86 0.14
N ASP A 90 -22.45 -5.91 0.50
CA ASP A 90 -22.55 -4.50 0.09
C ASP A 90 -22.02 -4.26 -1.33
N LEU A 91 -21.05 -5.07 -1.78
CA LEU A 91 -20.41 -4.91 -3.07
C LEU A 91 -21.18 -5.59 -4.21
N LYS A 92 -21.87 -6.71 -3.96
CA LYS A 92 -22.63 -7.46 -4.97
C LYS A 92 -23.67 -6.62 -5.75
N PRO A 93 -24.39 -5.66 -5.14
CA PRO A 93 -25.27 -4.76 -5.88
C PRO A 93 -24.54 -3.78 -6.81
N VAL A 94 -23.24 -3.57 -6.60
CA VAL A 94 -22.43 -2.58 -7.33
C VAL A 94 -21.54 -3.26 -8.37
N PHE A 95 -20.95 -4.41 -8.06
CA PHE A 95 -20.02 -5.14 -8.93
C PHE A 95 -20.30 -6.64 -8.91
N PRO A 96 -19.96 -7.37 -9.99
CA PRO A 96 -20.01 -8.83 -9.97
C PRO A 96 -18.95 -9.35 -8.99
N VAL A 97 -19.38 -9.95 -7.88
CA VAL A 97 -18.49 -10.46 -6.84
C VAL A 97 -18.67 -11.95 -6.66
N THR A 98 -17.58 -12.70 -6.85
CA THR A 98 -17.52 -14.14 -6.57
C THR A 98 -16.74 -14.40 -5.30
N VAL A 99 -17.33 -15.20 -4.41
CA VAL A 99 -16.71 -15.64 -3.16
C VAL A 99 -16.08 -17.02 -3.38
N LYS A 100 -14.80 -17.17 -3.03
CA LYS A 100 -14.04 -18.42 -3.08
C LYS A 100 -13.41 -18.70 -1.72
N GLY A 101 -14.06 -19.52 -0.89
CA GLY A 101 -13.59 -19.79 0.47
C GLY A 101 -13.44 -18.52 1.31
N GLU A 102 -12.21 -18.27 1.77
CA GLU A 102 -11.84 -17.14 2.65
C GLU A 102 -11.56 -15.83 1.89
N VAL A 103 -11.65 -15.82 0.55
CA VAL A 103 -11.39 -14.65 -0.29
C VAL A 103 -12.53 -14.42 -1.30
N ALA A 104 -12.53 -13.27 -1.97
CA ALA A 104 -13.47 -12.95 -3.04
C ALA A 104 -12.84 -12.05 -4.10
N SER A 105 -13.31 -12.17 -5.33
CA SER A 105 -12.91 -11.35 -6.48
C SER A 105 -14.03 -10.41 -6.90
N ILE A 106 -13.67 -9.27 -7.48
CA ILE A 106 -14.55 -8.54 -8.40
C ILE A 106 -14.26 -9.09 -9.80
N ASP A 107 -15.27 -9.63 -10.47
CA ASP A 107 -15.06 -10.36 -11.70
C ASP A 107 -15.09 -9.44 -12.92
N VAL A 108 -14.22 -9.72 -13.89
CA VAL A 108 -14.26 -9.13 -15.23
C VAL A 108 -14.60 -10.22 -16.25
N PRO A 109 -15.23 -9.87 -17.39
CA PRO A 109 -15.65 -10.87 -18.38
C PRO A 109 -14.52 -11.74 -18.93
N ASP A 110 -13.31 -11.19 -19.12
CA ASP A 110 -12.10 -11.92 -19.50
C ASP A 110 -10.85 -11.05 -19.25
N ARG A 111 -9.91 -11.55 -18.43
CA ARG A 111 -8.67 -10.83 -18.05
C ARG A 111 -7.63 -10.75 -19.18
N LYS A 112 -7.75 -11.59 -20.21
CA LYS A 112 -6.76 -11.73 -21.30
C LYS A 112 -7.18 -11.00 -22.57
N THR A 113 -8.48 -10.78 -22.76
CA THR A 113 -9.02 -10.19 -24.00
C THR A 113 -9.21 -8.67 -23.85
N PRO A 114 -8.53 -7.84 -24.68
CA PRO A 114 -8.75 -6.39 -24.69
C PRO A 114 -10.23 -6.04 -24.88
N GLY A 115 -10.72 -5.05 -24.12
CA GLY A 115 -12.13 -4.66 -24.12
C GLY A 115 -13.05 -5.57 -23.30
N ARG A 116 -12.52 -6.64 -22.71
CA ARG A 116 -13.24 -7.54 -21.78
C ARG A 116 -12.59 -7.60 -20.39
N THR A 117 -11.51 -6.85 -20.19
CA THR A 117 -10.71 -6.77 -18.97
C THR A 117 -11.29 -5.83 -17.91
N ALA A 118 -12.51 -5.32 -18.11
CA ALA A 118 -13.12 -4.35 -17.21
C ALA A 118 -14.64 -4.50 -17.17
N VAL A 119 -15.23 -4.01 -16.08
CA VAL A 119 -16.67 -4.01 -15.84
C VAL A 119 -17.11 -2.68 -15.24
N ALA A 120 -18.24 -2.15 -15.73
CA ALA A 120 -18.86 -0.96 -15.16
C ALA A 120 -19.65 -1.32 -13.89
N PRO A 121 -19.78 -0.40 -12.92
CA PRO A 121 -20.61 -0.66 -11.76
C PRO A 121 -22.10 -0.70 -12.15
N MET A 122 -22.85 -1.63 -11.57
CA MET A 122 -24.31 -1.81 -11.76
C MET A 122 -25.14 -0.74 -11.01
N ALA A 123 -24.51 -0.06 -10.04
CA ALA A 123 -25.10 1.01 -9.25
C ALA A 123 -24.09 2.14 -9.03
N ALA A 124 -24.52 3.27 -8.48
CA ALA A 124 -23.61 4.39 -8.21
C ALA A 124 -22.47 3.98 -7.25
N ALA A 125 -21.23 4.05 -7.73
CA ALA A 125 -20.03 3.69 -6.98
C ALA A 125 -19.22 4.94 -6.65
N LYS A 126 -19.19 5.36 -5.38
CA LYS A 126 -18.44 6.54 -4.92
C LYS A 126 -17.44 6.20 -3.83
N VAL A 127 -16.26 6.80 -3.90
CA VAL A 127 -15.17 6.63 -2.94
C VAL A 127 -14.52 7.98 -2.67
N TYR A 128 -14.58 8.46 -1.42
CA TYR A 128 -14.07 9.80 -1.04
C TYR A 128 -14.54 10.93 -1.98
N GLY A 129 -15.78 10.84 -2.47
CA GLY A 129 -16.36 11.80 -3.42
C GLY A 129 -15.96 11.61 -4.89
N LEU A 130 -15.05 10.69 -5.20
CA LEU A 130 -14.74 10.27 -6.57
C LEU A 130 -15.77 9.25 -7.05
N MET A 131 -16.32 9.44 -8.25
CA MET A 131 -17.13 8.42 -8.91
C MET A 131 -16.20 7.36 -9.50
N LEU A 132 -16.49 6.09 -9.28
CA LEU A 132 -15.84 5.00 -10.01
C LEU A 132 -16.65 4.71 -11.27
N SER A 133 -15.97 4.67 -12.42
CA SER A 133 -16.56 4.31 -13.71
C SER A 133 -16.43 2.82 -14.03
N GLY A 134 -15.53 2.11 -13.34
CA GLY A 134 -15.30 0.70 -13.59
C GLY A 134 -14.29 0.06 -12.63
N TYR A 135 -14.28 -1.26 -12.66
CA TYR A 135 -13.21 -2.11 -12.13
C TYR A 135 -12.52 -2.78 -13.30
N TYR A 136 -11.19 -2.83 -13.29
CA TYR A 136 -10.41 -3.51 -14.32
C TYR A 136 -9.53 -4.59 -13.70
N GLU A 137 -9.30 -5.63 -14.48
CA GLU A 137 -8.35 -6.68 -14.21
C GLU A 137 -7.79 -7.25 -15.52
N GLU A 138 -6.47 -7.21 -15.65
CA GLU A 138 -5.72 -7.57 -16.84
C GLU A 138 -4.65 -8.60 -16.48
N SER A 139 -4.48 -9.59 -17.34
CA SER A 139 -3.36 -10.53 -17.31
C SER A 139 -2.72 -10.61 -18.69
N THR A 140 -1.40 -10.59 -18.75
CA THR A 140 -0.64 -10.81 -19.99
C THR A 140 0.24 -12.04 -19.81
N GLU A 141 0.04 -13.02 -20.68
CA GLU A 141 0.86 -14.23 -20.74
C GLU A 141 1.70 -14.21 -22.02
N ILE A 142 2.95 -14.66 -21.92
CA ILE A 142 3.85 -14.87 -23.05
C ILE A 142 4.34 -16.31 -22.96
N ASN A 143 4.13 -17.10 -24.01
CA ASN A 143 4.48 -18.52 -24.06
C ASN A 143 3.89 -19.35 -22.89
N GLY A 144 2.69 -19.01 -22.43
CA GLY A 144 2.03 -19.69 -21.31
C GLY A 144 2.48 -19.26 -19.91
N THR A 145 3.43 -18.32 -19.80
CA THR A 145 3.90 -17.79 -18.51
C THR A 145 3.29 -16.42 -18.25
N LEU A 146 2.72 -16.20 -17.06
CA LEU A 146 2.19 -14.90 -16.63
C LEU A 146 3.34 -13.88 -16.50
N GLN A 147 3.27 -12.80 -17.29
CA GLN A 147 4.31 -11.75 -17.34
C GLN A 147 3.87 -10.45 -16.66
N LYS A 148 2.56 -10.19 -16.67
CA LYS A 148 1.97 -8.99 -16.08
C LYS A 148 0.59 -9.32 -15.55
N MET A 149 0.28 -8.78 -14.38
CA MET A 149 -1.07 -8.68 -13.84
C MET A 149 -1.32 -7.24 -13.42
N ALA A 150 -2.51 -6.73 -13.71
CA ALA A 150 -2.90 -5.40 -13.27
C ALA A 150 -4.36 -5.39 -12.84
N TRP A 151 -4.69 -4.67 -11.77
CA TRP A 151 -6.05 -4.59 -11.27
C TRP A 151 -6.31 -3.28 -10.54
N GLY A 152 -7.56 -2.83 -10.54
CA GLY A 152 -7.95 -1.63 -9.83
C GLY A 152 -9.24 -1.03 -10.35
N PHE A 153 -9.39 0.28 -10.16
CA PHE A 153 -10.60 1.01 -10.51
C PHE A 153 -10.30 2.10 -11.54
N THR A 154 -11.31 2.45 -12.33
CA THR A 154 -11.30 3.62 -13.20
C THR A 154 -12.22 4.70 -12.65
N THR A 155 -11.91 5.95 -12.94
CA THR A 155 -12.71 7.12 -12.57
C THR A 155 -12.64 8.15 -13.69
N PRO A 156 -13.72 8.89 -13.98
CA PRO A 156 -13.68 9.96 -14.98
C PRO A 156 -12.86 11.17 -14.52
N ALA A 157 -12.48 11.24 -13.24
CA ALA A 157 -11.63 12.30 -12.70
C ALA A 157 -10.22 12.29 -13.30
N GLY A 158 -9.56 13.45 -13.32
CA GLY A 158 -8.16 13.59 -13.76
C GLY A 158 -7.16 13.08 -12.72
N ALA A 159 -5.98 12.64 -13.18
CA ALA A 159 -4.99 11.98 -12.32
C ALA A 159 -4.54 12.82 -11.12
N ASP A 160 -4.34 14.13 -11.30
CA ASP A 160 -3.96 15.05 -10.22
C ASP A 160 -5.03 15.14 -9.13
N GLN A 161 -6.32 15.16 -9.52
CA GLN A 161 -7.44 15.17 -8.57
C GLN A 161 -7.50 13.85 -7.80
N VAL A 162 -7.35 12.71 -8.49
CA VAL A 162 -7.36 11.38 -7.89
C VAL A 162 -6.22 11.23 -6.89
N ALA A 163 -5.00 11.61 -7.28
CA ALA A 163 -3.83 11.57 -6.41
C ALA A 163 -4.00 12.45 -5.17
N SER A 164 -4.59 13.64 -5.31
CA SER A 164 -4.86 14.53 -4.19
C SER A 164 -5.88 13.94 -3.20
N VAL A 165 -7.05 13.52 -3.71
CA VAL A 165 -8.14 12.99 -2.87
C VAL A 165 -7.72 11.70 -2.16
N LEU A 166 -7.18 10.73 -2.90
CA LEU A 166 -6.76 9.46 -2.30
C LEU A 166 -5.54 9.64 -1.40
N GLY A 167 -4.61 10.55 -1.73
CA GLY A 167 -3.45 10.86 -0.90
C GLY A 167 -3.79 11.52 0.44
N ALA A 168 -4.91 12.27 0.50
CA ALA A 168 -5.41 12.82 1.76
C ALA A 168 -6.05 11.76 2.65
N ALA A 169 -6.72 10.76 2.07
CA ALA A 169 -7.47 9.76 2.81
C ALA A 169 -6.65 8.50 3.17
N ILE A 170 -5.70 8.10 2.31
CA ILE A 170 -5.03 6.80 2.41
C ILE A 170 -3.50 6.99 2.43
N PRO A 171 -2.82 6.57 3.52
CA PRO A 171 -1.37 6.76 3.68
C PRO A 171 -0.50 6.15 2.58
N ASN A 172 -0.99 5.08 1.94
CA ASN A 172 -0.28 4.40 0.86
C ASN A 172 -0.34 5.19 -0.47
N PHE A 173 -1.46 5.87 -0.74
CA PHE A 173 -1.57 6.77 -1.88
C PHE A 173 -0.79 8.07 -1.66
N LYS A 174 -0.62 8.54 -0.42
CA LYS A 174 0.27 9.68 -0.12
C LYS A 174 1.74 9.44 -0.52
N ARG A 175 2.14 8.18 -0.72
CA ARG A 175 3.52 7.78 -1.04
C ARG A 175 3.78 7.64 -2.53
N VAL A 176 2.84 7.98 -3.39
CA VAL A 176 3.10 8.03 -4.83
C VAL A 176 3.96 9.26 -5.16
N SER A 177 4.76 9.17 -6.20
CA SER A 177 5.56 10.25 -6.76
C SER A 177 5.08 10.56 -8.17
N LYS A 178 4.99 11.84 -8.53
CA LYS A 178 4.64 12.25 -9.90
C LYS A 178 5.84 12.06 -10.82
N GLU A 179 5.65 11.33 -11.89
CA GLU A 179 6.61 11.14 -12.97
C GLU A 179 6.49 12.27 -14.02
N VAL A 180 7.50 12.40 -14.88
CA VAL A 180 7.52 13.38 -15.98
C VAL A 180 6.34 13.18 -16.94
N SER A 181 5.88 11.93 -17.10
CA SER A 181 4.71 11.56 -17.91
C SER A 181 3.37 12.04 -17.35
N GLY A 182 3.34 12.60 -16.13
CA GLY A 182 2.11 12.95 -15.41
C GLY A 182 1.48 11.78 -14.65
N THR A 183 2.08 10.58 -14.73
CA THR A 183 1.67 9.40 -13.95
C THR A 183 2.14 9.52 -12.50
N TYR A 184 1.36 9.01 -11.55
CA TYR A 184 1.81 8.89 -10.17
C TYR A 184 2.09 7.44 -9.82
N THR A 185 3.28 7.14 -9.28
CA THR A 185 3.69 5.77 -8.97
C THR A 185 4.24 5.62 -7.56
N ARG A 186 3.93 4.49 -6.92
CA ARG A 186 4.67 3.97 -5.77
C ARG A 186 5.16 2.58 -6.11
N MET A 187 6.46 2.45 -6.26
CA MET A 187 7.10 1.22 -6.68
C MET A 187 7.67 0.45 -5.48
N GLU A 188 7.52 -0.86 -5.54
CA GLU A 188 8.09 -1.80 -4.58
C GLU A 188 8.76 -2.94 -5.35
N ILE A 189 9.91 -3.37 -4.86
CA ILE A 189 10.65 -4.51 -5.39
C ILE A 189 10.70 -5.61 -4.34
N PHE A 190 10.67 -6.86 -4.81
CA PHE A 190 10.87 -8.03 -3.96
C PHE A 190 12.34 -8.46 -4.03
N ASP A 191 13.05 -8.29 -2.93
CA ASP A 191 14.38 -8.86 -2.71
C ASP A 191 14.50 -9.35 -1.26
N ARG A 192 15.50 -10.19 -0.98
CA ARG A 192 15.86 -10.61 0.40
C ARG A 192 14.68 -11.09 1.25
N GLY A 193 13.68 -11.70 0.62
CA GLY A 193 12.49 -12.26 1.28
C GLY A 193 11.37 -11.26 1.59
N GLY A 194 11.33 -10.08 0.98
CA GLY A 194 10.21 -9.15 1.20
C GLY A 194 10.08 -7.99 0.21
N TRP A 195 8.89 -7.41 0.20
CA TRP A 195 8.57 -6.20 -0.55
C TRP A 195 9.13 -4.96 0.16
N HIS A 196 9.84 -4.11 -0.59
CA HIS A 196 10.26 -2.81 -0.08
C HIS A 196 10.17 -1.71 -1.14
N ARG A 197 9.82 -0.51 -0.68
CA ARG A 197 9.65 0.66 -1.55
C ARG A 197 11.00 1.14 -2.09
N THR A 198 11.00 1.52 -3.36
CA THR A 198 12.14 2.18 -4.02
C THR A 198 11.69 3.38 -4.84
N SER A 199 12.59 4.34 -5.03
CA SER A 199 12.46 5.44 -6.00
C SER A 199 13.51 5.38 -7.11
N ARG A 200 14.38 4.37 -7.09
CA ARG A 200 15.51 4.20 -8.01
C ARG A 200 15.20 3.12 -9.03
N PHE A 201 14.16 3.32 -9.82
CA PHE A 201 13.67 2.28 -10.71
C PHE A 201 14.72 1.77 -11.70
N ASP A 202 15.39 2.68 -12.40
CA ASP A 202 16.41 2.36 -13.40
C ASP A 202 17.60 1.59 -12.80
N HIS A 203 17.84 1.77 -11.50
CA HIS A 203 18.89 1.04 -10.81
C HIS A 203 18.52 -0.45 -10.65
N TYR A 204 17.29 -0.74 -10.21
CA TYR A 204 16.87 -2.09 -9.85
C TYR A 204 16.32 -2.91 -11.04
N ARG A 205 15.93 -2.24 -12.12
CA ARG A 205 15.46 -2.91 -13.33
C ARG A 205 16.55 -3.85 -13.86
N ALA A 206 16.15 -5.09 -14.17
CA ALA A 206 17.01 -6.15 -14.70
C ALA A 206 18.18 -6.60 -13.80
N GLN A 207 18.20 -6.22 -12.52
CA GLN A 207 19.15 -6.81 -11.57
C GLN A 207 18.77 -8.27 -11.26
N PRO A 208 19.73 -9.21 -11.26
CA PRO A 208 19.44 -10.65 -11.13
C PRO A 208 18.88 -11.06 -9.76
N ASN A 209 19.08 -10.23 -8.73
CA ASN A 209 18.56 -10.46 -7.38
C ASN A 209 17.17 -9.87 -7.13
N ILE A 210 16.58 -9.21 -8.13
CA ILE A 210 15.23 -8.66 -8.04
C ILE A 210 14.25 -9.68 -8.61
N LEU A 211 13.46 -10.26 -7.70
CA LEU A 211 12.56 -11.37 -8.01
C LEU A 211 11.22 -10.87 -8.56
N GLY A 212 10.77 -9.68 -8.14
CA GLY A 212 9.52 -9.09 -8.62
C GLY A 212 9.46 -7.58 -8.47
N GLU A 213 8.60 -6.96 -9.28
CA GLU A 213 8.25 -5.55 -9.21
C GLU A 213 6.73 -5.42 -9.10
N ARG A 214 6.28 -4.62 -8.13
CA ARG A 214 4.88 -4.18 -8.07
C ARG A 214 4.81 -2.66 -7.90
N THR A 215 3.83 -2.07 -8.56
CA THR A 215 3.65 -0.62 -8.62
C THR A 215 2.19 -0.29 -8.38
N LEU A 216 1.93 0.56 -7.39
CA LEU A 216 0.67 1.28 -7.29
C LEU A 216 0.74 2.48 -8.24
N VAL A 217 -0.18 2.56 -9.19
CA VAL A 217 -0.21 3.55 -10.26
C VAL A 217 -1.51 4.35 -10.25
N ILE A 218 -1.40 5.65 -10.55
CA ILE A 218 -2.51 6.53 -10.93
C ILE A 218 -2.11 7.14 -12.28
N GLU A 219 -2.74 6.69 -13.36
CA GLU A 219 -2.41 7.09 -14.73
C GLU A 219 -3.67 7.32 -15.57
N ALA A 220 -3.53 7.99 -16.71
CA ALA A 220 -4.63 8.13 -17.65
C ALA A 220 -5.09 6.73 -18.13
N SER A 221 -6.40 6.52 -18.15
CA SER A 221 -6.97 5.31 -18.72
C SER A 221 -6.74 5.31 -20.23
N ARG A 222 -6.34 4.15 -20.75
CA ARG A 222 -6.19 3.90 -22.20
C ARG A 222 -7.40 3.16 -22.78
N ASP A 223 -8.35 2.78 -21.94
CA ASP A 223 -9.56 2.10 -22.36
C ASP A 223 -10.62 3.14 -22.76
N PRO A 224 -11.04 3.19 -24.04
CA PRO A 224 -12.05 4.15 -24.49
C PRO A 224 -13.41 3.98 -23.81
N ALA A 225 -13.75 2.78 -23.32
CA ALA A 225 -14.99 2.53 -22.60
C ALA A 225 -14.95 3.08 -21.16
N PHE A 226 -13.74 3.29 -20.62
CA PHE A 226 -13.52 3.77 -19.25
C PHE A 226 -12.57 4.97 -19.26
N PRO A 227 -12.97 6.14 -19.81
CA PRO A 227 -12.11 7.31 -19.91
C PRO A 227 -11.79 7.91 -18.53
N GLY A 228 -10.74 8.73 -18.49
CA GLY A 228 -10.28 9.43 -17.29
C GLY A 228 -9.00 8.81 -16.73
N THR A 229 -9.04 8.39 -15.48
CA THR A 229 -7.88 7.86 -14.73
C THR A 229 -8.13 6.42 -14.29
N ARG A 230 -7.12 5.57 -14.44
CA ARG A 230 -7.05 4.27 -13.76
C ARG A 230 -6.18 4.39 -12.52
N VAL A 231 -6.65 3.84 -11.41
CA VAL A 231 -5.93 3.71 -10.15
C VAL A 231 -5.86 2.24 -9.80
N GLY A 232 -4.66 1.71 -9.57
CA GLY A 232 -4.53 0.31 -9.21
C GLY A 232 -3.12 -0.19 -9.15
N CYS A 233 -2.98 -1.50 -9.08
CA CYS A 233 -1.72 -2.18 -8.93
C CYS A 233 -1.33 -2.82 -10.25
N VAL A 234 -0.03 -2.81 -10.52
CA VAL A 234 0.58 -3.49 -11.66
C VAL A 234 1.76 -4.27 -11.14
N VAL A 235 1.82 -5.55 -11.48
CA VAL A 235 2.95 -6.43 -11.15
C VAL A 235 3.54 -6.89 -12.48
N ARG A 236 4.86 -6.86 -12.56
CA ARG A 236 5.61 -7.27 -13.76
C ARG A 236 6.86 -8.05 -13.36
N GLY A 237 7.30 -8.92 -14.24
CA GLY A 237 8.57 -9.62 -14.13
C GLY A 237 8.46 -11.11 -14.38
N PHE A 238 9.63 -11.76 -14.49
CA PHE A 238 9.75 -13.17 -14.84
C PHE A 238 9.13 -14.14 -13.81
N GLN A 239 8.93 -13.70 -12.57
CA GLN A 239 8.37 -14.52 -11.49
C GLN A 239 7.01 -14.01 -11.01
N THR A 240 6.26 -13.31 -11.88
CA THR A 240 4.92 -12.81 -11.53
C THR A 240 4.02 -13.94 -11.00
N GLU A 241 4.08 -15.12 -11.61
CA GLU A 241 3.36 -16.33 -11.19
C GLU A 241 3.68 -16.74 -9.74
N GLN A 242 4.94 -16.65 -9.31
CA GLN A 242 5.35 -17.00 -7.94
C GLN A 242 4.69 -16.11 -6.88
N PHE A 243 4.28 -14.90 -7.25
CA PHE A 243 3.65 -13.97 -6.31
C PHE A 243 2.12 -14.05 -6.30
N GLN A 244 1.50 -14.85 -7.18
CA GLN A 244 0.04 -14.90 -7.33
C GLN A 244 -0.68 -15.16 -6.01
N ASP A 245 -0.28 -16.19 -5.26
CA ASP A 245 -0.82 -16.52 -3.93
C ASP A 245 -0.71 -15.37 -2.91
N THR A 246 0.34 -14.56 -3.02
CA THR A 246 0.59 -13.46 -2.07
C THR A 246 -0.10 -12.16 -2.47
N LEU A 247 -0.42 -12.01 -3.75
CA LEU A 247 -0.94 -10.79 -4.32
C LEU A 247 -2.43 -10.87 -4.58
N ARG A 248 -2.89 -11.98 -5.16
CA ARG A 248 -4.25 -12.22 -5.64
C ARG A 248 -4.63 -13.71 -5.55
N PRO A 249 -4.65 -14.32 -4.34
CA PRO A 249 -4.94 -15.75 -4.14
C PRO A 249 -6.34 -16.17 -4.59
N GLU A 250 -7.26 -15.22 -4.81
CA GLU A 250 -8.60 -15.49 -5.31
C GLU A 250 -8.65 -15.76 -6.83
N LEU A 251 -7.53 -15.57 -7.54
CA LEU A 251 -7.47 -15.73 -9.00
C LEU A 251 -7.14 -17.13 -9.46
N ASP A 252 -6.66 -17.97 -8.54
CA ASP A 252 -6.48 -19.41 -8.71
C ASP A 252 -7.82 -20.19 -8.68
#